data_AF-A0A7V8RGC5-F1
#
_entry.id   AF-A0A7V8RGC5-F1
#
_cell.length_a   1.000
_cell.length_b   1.000
_cell.length_c   1.000
_cell.angle_alpha   90.00
_cell.angle_beta   90.00
_cell.angle_gamma   90.00
#
_symmetry.space_group_name_H-M   'P 1'
#
loop_
_entity.id
_entity.type
_entity.pdbx_description
1 polymer ?
#
loop_
_entity_poly.entity_id
_entity_poly.type
_entity_poly.pdbx_seq_one_letter_code
_entity_poly.pdbx_strand_id
1 'polypeptide(L)'
;MTELPAATVAAADFYDKHYAGADPIFLQPGMKLMLGSPERPRHCRFCGKDEPEVTFRDEAHALPAAFGNTGLFSNYECDACNHLFGEGIENHLGNWSKPMRTLSRIKGRNGVPTIKKPGPGQGWRLEHADGGFQLKEYEDDPFFEIDEEAKQVRFELHRDTYVPVAALKGLVKIGLTLIPDIETQHFRETFDWIRDTDHTRNFVAEFPVFRTFIRGPMRNDLIVLMLMRRRAGVDTVPYAFFTFAYGNEVLQVFLPSLSQDKCIDGVPLTLTPFPTPGAPYQAQHGHPSVKVENLTGREPVKGEKVPAVFGFESVAHRPPSQAEDGT
;
A
#
# COMPACT_ATOMS: atom_id res chain seq x y z
N MET A 1 3.12 31.09 5.60
CA MET A 1 2.17 30.14 4.97
C MET A 1 2.80 29.74 3.65
N THR A 2 3.12 28.46 3.46
CA THR A 2 3.63 27.97 2.18
C THR A 2 2.48 28.02 1.17
N GLU A 3 2.61 28.79 0.10
CA GLU A 3 1.62 28.78 -0.98
C GLU A 3 1.64 27.39 -1.63
N LEU A 4 0.49 26.70 -1.59
CA LEU A 4 0.34 25.40 -2.25
C LEU A 4 0.31 25.61 -3.78
N PRO A 5 0.84 24.67 -4.58
CA PRO A 5 0.74 24.74 -6.03
C PRO A 5 -0.72 24.84 -6.50
N ALA A 6 -1.00 25.64 -7.53
CA ALA A 6 -2.36 25.83 -8.05
C ALA A 6 -3.07 24.52 -8.43
N ALA A 7 -2.34 23.54 -8.99
CA ALA A 7 -2.87 22.22 -9.29
C ALA A 7 -3.31 21.45 -8.03
N THR A 8 -2.59 21.61 -6.91
CA THR A 8 -2.95 21.00 -5.62
C THR A 8 -4.22 21.64 -5.06
N VAL A 9 -4.36 22.96 -5.17
CA VAL A 9 -5.58 23.67 -4.76
C VAL A 9 -6.78 23.24 -5.60
N ALA A 10 -6.64 23.22 -6.94
CA ALA A 10 -7.70 22.78 -7.83
C ALA A 10 -8.13 21.32 -7.58
N ALA A 11 -7.18 20.43 -7.27
CA ALA A 11 -7.48 19.07 -6.83
C ALA A 11 -8.25 19.05 -5.51
N ALA A 12 -7.87 19.85 -4.51
CA ALA A 12 -8.60 19.97 -3.25
C ALA A 12 -10.04 20.46 -3.47
N ASP A 13 -10.23 21.53 -4.25
CA ASP A 13 -11.56 22.06 -4.58
C ASP A 13 -12.43 21.00 -5.30
N PHE A 14 -11.82 20.21 -6.19
CA PHE A 14 -12.50 19.09 -6.83
C PHE A 14 -12.98 18.07 -5.78
N TYR A 15 -12.13 17.62 -4.88
CA TYR A 15 -12.53 16.62 -3.87
C TYR A 15 -13.56 17.17 -2.89
N ASP A 16 -13.41 18.41 -2.44
CA ASP A 16 -14.36 19.05 -1.52
C ASP A 16 -15.77 19.14 -2.13
N LYS A 17 -15.85 19.45 -3.43
CA LYS A 17 -17.12 19.53 -4.17
C LYS A 17 -17.75 18.16 -4.42
N HIS A 18 -16.97 17.11 -4.65
CA HIS A 18 -17.50 15.82 -5.10
C HIS A 18 -17.62 14.77 -3.98
N TYR A 19 -16.84 14.88 -2.91
CA TYR A 19 -16.74 13.88 -1.85
C TYR A 19 -16.92 14.47 -0.45
N ALA A 20 -17.41 13.65 0.46
CA ALA A 20 -17.40 13.86 1.90
C ALA A 20 -16.45 12.84 2.54
N GLY A 21 -15.50 13.32 3.35
CA GLY A 21 -14.55 12.48 4.06
C GLY A 21 -15.03 12.07 5.44
N ALA A 22 -14.66 10.85 5.86
CA ALA A 22 -14.63 10.48 7.27
C ALA A 22 -13.41 11.11 7.96
N ASP A 23 -13.42 11.15 9.29
CA ASP A 23 -12.27 11.58 10.07
C ASP A 23 -11.05 10.71 9.74
N PRO A 24 -9.89 11.30 9.37
CA PRO A 24 -8.71 10.53 9.06
C PRO A 24 -8.20 9.76 10.28
N ILE A 25 -7.79 8.51 10.06
CA ILE A 25 -7.12 7.69 11.07
C ILE A 25 -5.62 7.92 10.95
N PHE A 26 -5.03 8.49 11.99
CA PHE A 26 -3.57 8.61 12.16
C PHE A 26 -3.10 7.48 13.06
N LEU A 27 -2.28 6.57 12.55
CA LEU A 27 -1.69 5.49 13.33
C LEU A 27 -0.21 5.81 13.57
N GLN A 28 0.15 5.90 14.84
CA GLN A 28 1.52 6.10 15.32
C GLN A 28 1.93 4.94 16.25
N PRO A 29 3.24 4.77 16.52
CA PRO A 29 3.70 3.71 17.41
C PRO A 29 3.04 3.81 18.79
N GLY A 30 2.58 2.67 19.31
CA GLY A 30 1.90 2.58 20.61
C GLY A 30 0.40 2.84 20.59
N MET A 31 -0.17 3.36 19.49
CA MET A 31 -1.61 3.48 19.35
C MET A 31 -2.25 2.11 19.12
N LYS A 32 -3.41 1.88 19.74
CA LYS A 32 -4.29 0.74 19.47
C LYS A 32 -5.71 1.24 19.21
N LEU A 33 -6.22 0.94 18.04
CA LEU A 33 -7.58 1.22 17.58
C LEU A 33 -8.23 -0.08 17.13
N MET A 34 -9.40 -0.37 17.67
CA MET A 34 -10.21 -1.51 17.28
C MET A 34 -11.41 -1.02 16.47
N LEU A 35 -11.56 -1.52 15.24
CA LEU A 35 -12.73 -1.27 14.41
C LEU A 35 -13.81 -2.30 14.72
N GLY A 36 -15.06 -1.85 14.82
CA GLY A 36 -16.22 -2.69 15.09
C GLY A 36 -16.41 -3.04 16.57
N SER A 37 -17.67 -3.34 16.90
CA SER A 37 -18.07 -3.69 18.27
C SER A 37 -17.46 -5.05 18.69
N PRO A 38 -16.97 -5.18 19.94
CA PRO A 38 -16.55 -6.47 20.50
C PRO A 38 -17.74 -7.30 21.00
N GLU A 39 -18.97 -6.77 20.95
CA GLU A 39 -20.18 -7.45 21.43
C GLU A 39 -20.44 -8.75 20.70
N ARG A 40 -20.99 -9.71 21.45
CA ARG A 40 -21.34 -11.04 20.95
C ARG A 40 -22.86 -11.21 20.86
N PRO A 41 -23.38 -11.98 19.87
CA PRO A 41 -22.63 -12.70 18.84
C PRO A 41 -21.99 -11.76 17.82
N ARG A 42 -20.76 -12.07 17.40
CA ARG A 42 -20.06 -11.28 16.38
C ARG A 42 -20.49 -11.68 14.97
N HIS A 43 -20.56 -10.67 14.10
CA HIS A 43 -20.89 -10.80 12.68
C HIS A 43 -19.66 -10.52 11.81
N CYS A 44 -19.34 -11.42 10.88
CA CYS A 44 -18.24 -11.22 9.95
C CYS A 44 -18.77 -10.51 8.71
N ARG A 45 -18.39 -9.25 8.49
CA ARG A 45 -18.88 -8.48 7.33
C ARG A 45 -18.41 -9.03 5.98
N PHE A 46 -17.30 -9.78 5.97
CA PHE A 46 -16.72 -10.32 4.74
C PHE A 46 -17.46 -11.57 4.27
N CYS A 47 -17.76 -12.50 5.18
CA CYS A 47 -18.47 -13.72 4.82
C CYS A 47 -19.96 -13.72 5.12
N GLY A 48 -20.46 -12.72 5.83
CA GLY A 48 -21.86 -12.59 6.23
C GLY A 48 -22.30 -13.60 7.30
N LYS A 49 -21.37 -14.34 7.91
CA LYS A 49 -21.67 -15.37 8.92
C LYS A 49 -21.49 -14.83 10.33
N ASP A 50 -22.28 -15.36 11.26
CA ASP A 50 -22.28 -15.01 12.68
C ASP A 50 -21.63 -16.09 13.55
N GLU A 51 -21.26 -15.74 14.78
CA GLU A 51 -21.02 -16.74 15.82
C GLU A 51 -22.33 -17.53 16.11
N PRO A 52 -22.29 -18.86 16.29
CA PRO A 52 -21.11 -19.73 16.38
C PRO A 52 -20.67 -20.40 15.06
N GLU A 53 -21.26 -20.06 13.91
CA GLU A 53 -20.89 -20.67 12.62
C GLU A 53 -19.44 -20.36 12.23
N VAL A 54 -18.95 -19.18 12.62
CA VAL A 54 -17.56 -18.76 12.50
C VAL A 54 -16.98 -18.38 13.86
N THR A 55 -15.66 -18.36 13.96
CA THR A 55 -14.93 -17.95 15.16
C THR A 55 -14.11 -16.68 14.89
N PHE A 56 -13.77 -15.98 15.97
CA PHE A 56 -13.03 -14.73 15.95
C PHE A 56 -11.97 -14.75 17.07
N ARG A 57 -11.15 -15.80 17.07
CA ARG A 57 -10.07 -16.03 18.04
C ARG A 57 -8.80 -15.29 17.64
N ASP A 58 -8.62 -15.03 16.34
CA ASP A 58 -7.48 -14.32 15.82
C ASP A 58 -7.57 -12.81 16.05
N GLU A 59 -6.40 -12.18 16.16
CA GLU A 59 -6.27 -10.74 16.11
C GLU A 59 -6.18 -10.28 14.64
N ALA A 60 -7.34 -10.14 14.00
CA ALA A 60 -7.43 -9.69 12.61
C ALA A 60 -6.99 -8.22 12.48
N HIS A 61 -6.11 -7.96 11.51
CA HIS A 61 -5.59 -6.61 11.26
C HIS A 61 -6.41 -5.95 10.14
N ALA A 62 -6.89 -4.72 10.35
CA ALA A 62 -7.60 -3.99 9.31
C ALA A 62 -6.66 -3.55 8.16
N LEU A 63 -5.40 -3.27 8.52
CA LEU A 63 -4.29 -2.99 7.61
C LEU A 63 -3.23 -4.09 7.79
N PRO A 64 -2.72 -4.75 6.73
CA PRO A 64 -1.76 -5.83 6.92
C PRO A 64 -0.52 -5.36 7.69
N ALA A 65 -0.05 -6.16 8.65
CA ALA A 65 1.13 -5.86 9.46
C ALA A 65 2.39 -5.60 8.61
N ALA A 66 2.43 -6.12 7.38
CA ALA A 66 3.47 -5.85 6.39
C ALA A 66 3.72 -4.34 6.16
N PHE A 67 2.69 -3.50 6.31
CA PHE A 67 2.77 -2.05 6.15
C PHE A 67 3.16 -1.29 7.42
N GLY A 68 3.64 -1.98 8.46
CA GLY A 68 3.97 -1.34 9.74
C GLY A 68 2.76 -1.09 10.63
N ASN A 69 1.62 -1.74 10.34
CA ASN A 69 0.50 -1.72 11.25
C ASN A 69 0.83 -2.48 12.54
N THR A 70 0.84 -1.77 13.66
CA THR A 70 0.98 -2.33 15.01
C THR A 70 -0.25 -2.09 15.88
N GLY A 71 -1.30 -1.47 15.34
CA GLY A 71 -2.31 -0.80 16.14
C GLY A 71 -3.74 -0.82 15.62
N LEU A 72 -3.99 -1.02 14.33
CA LEU A 72 -5.33 -1.01 13.75
C LEU A 72 -5.85 -2.44 13.55
N PHE A 73 -6.78 -2.83 14.41
CA PHE A 73 -7.37 -4.16 14.46
C PHE A 73 -8.85 -4.11 14.06
N SER A 74 -9.41 -5.28 13.73
CA SER A 74 -10.78 -5.39 13.23
C SER A 74 -11.55 -6.49 13.96
N ASN A 75 -12.69 -6.16 14.53
CA ASN A 75 -13.70 -7.12 15.00
C ASN A 75 -14.63 -7.60 13.88
N TYR A 76 -14.49 -7.05 12.67
CA TYR A 76 -15.37 -7.35 11.55
C TYR A 76 -15.00 -8.60 10.75
N GLU A 77 -13.90 -9.26 11.12
CA GLU A 77 -13.26 -10.32 10.33
C GLU A 77 -13.13 -11.60 11.17
N CYS A 78 -13.77 -12.68 10.72
CA CYS A 78 -13.65 -13.99 11.36
C CYS A 78 -12.32 -14.68 10.99
N ASP A 79 -11.92 -15.66 11.78
CA ASP A 79 -10.66 -16.41 11.63
C ASP A 79 -10.52 -16.96 10.20
N ALA A 80 -11.58 -17.57 9.65
CA ALA A 80 -11.57 -18.14 8.30
C ALA A 80 -11.31 -17.08 7.21
N CYS A 81 -11.85 -15.86 7.35
CA CYS A 81 -11.57 -14.77 6.40
C CYS A 81 -10.17 -14.19 6.61
N ASN A 82 -9.74 -14.03 7.87
CA ASN A 82 -8.39 -13.58 8.23
C ASN A 82 -7.31 -14.47 7.60
N HIS A 83 -7.45 -15.79 7.73
CA HIS A 83 -6.55 -16.75 7.08
C HIS A 83 -6.64 -16.69 5.56
N LEU A 84 -7.85 -16.67 4.99
CA LEU A 84 -8.07 -16.60 3.53
C LEU A 84 -7.36 -15.40 2.90
N PHE A 85 -7.52 -14.21 3.50
CA PHE A 85 -6.91 -13.00 2.96
C PHE A 85 -5.40 -12.95 3.22
N GLY A 86 -4.95 -13.35 4.42
CA GLY A 86 -3.54 -13.39 4.79
C GLY A 86 -2.70 -14.31 3.90
N GLU A 87 -3.21 -15.50 3.59
CA GLU A 87 -2.55 -16.49 2.73
C GLU A 87 -2.68 -16.16 1.23
N GLY A 88 -3.76 -15.46 0.85
CA GLY A 88 -4.07 -15.09 -0.53
C GLY A 88 -3.71 -13.65 -0.89
N ILE A 89 -4.73 -12.78 -0.91
CA ILE A 89 -4.64 -11.43 -1.50
C ILE A 89 -3.66 -10.50 -0.76
N GLU A 90 -3.53 -10.61 0.57
CA GLU A 90 -2.61 -9.80 1.36
C GLU A 90 -1.14 -10.19 1.11
N ASN A 91 -0.88 -11.48 0.85
CA ASN A 91 0.44 -11.95 0.47
C ASN A 91 0.87 -11.35 -0.89
N HIS A 92 -0.03 -11.35 -1.89
CA HIS A 92 0.24 -10.70 -3.18
C HIS A 92 0.46 -9.19 -3.06
N LEU A 93 -0.34 -8.51 -2.22
CA LEU A 93 -0.14 -7.10 -1.89
C LEU A 93 1.21 -6.86 -1.20
N GLY A 94 1.60 -7.75 -0.28
CA GLY A 94 2.89 -7.75 0.38
C GLY A 94 4.05 -7.84 -0.62
N ASN A 95 3.96 -8.77 -1.58
CA ASN A 95 4.98 -8.95 -2.62
C ASN A 95 5.09 -7.72 -3.53
N TRP A 96 3.97 -7.15 -3.97
CA TRP A 96 3.95 -5.96 -4.81
C TRP A 96 4.58 -4.74 -4.13
N SER A 97 4.20 -4.48 -2.88
CA SER A 97 4.65 -3.31 -2.11
C SER A 97 6.07 -3.45 -1.54
N LYS A 98 6.64 -4.66 -1.54
CA LYS A 98 7.90 -4.97 -0.86
C LYS A 98 9.06 -4.02 -1.18
N PRO A 99 9.36 -3.67 -2.46
CA PRO A 99 10.45 -2.75 -2.76
C PRO A 99 10.33 -1.40 -2.04
N MET A 100 9.13 -0.82 -2.08
CA MET A 100 8.89 0.51 -1.50
C MET A 100 8.83 0.47 0.03
N ARG A 101 8.32 -0.63 0.62
CA ARG A 101 8.36 -0.86 2.07
C ARG A 101 9.78 -1.03 2.60
N THR A 102 10.65 -1.74 1.87
CA THR A 102 12.08 -1.85 2.21
C THR A 102 12.75 -0.49 2.18
N LEU A 103 12.60 0.26 1.09
CA LEU A 103 13.24 1.56 0.90
C LEU A 103 12.73 2.63 1.88
N SER A 104 11.45 2.57 2.22
CA SER A 104 10.86 3.45 3.25
C SER A 104 11.14 2.97 4.67
N ARG A 105 11.89 1.87 4.87
CA ARG A 105 12.23 1.28 6.17
C ARG A 105 11.00 0.94 7.02
N ILE A 106 9.95 0.45 6.37
CA ILE A 106 8.70 0.06 7.02
C ILE A 106 8.90 -1.29 7.71
N LYS A 107 8.70 -1.33 9.02
CA LYS A 107 8.90 -2.53 9.83
C LYS A 107 7.61 -3.35 9.87
N GLY A 108 7.63 -4.55 9.29
CA GLY A 108 6.57 -5.54 9.51
C GLY A 108 6.81 -6.40 10.75
N ARG A 109 6.12 -7.54 10.84
CA ARG A 109 6.28 -8.50 11.96
C ARG A 109 7.73 -8.96 12.17
N ASN A 110 8.48 -9.13 11.08
CA ASN A 110 9.86 -9.64 11.08
C ASN A 110 10.89 -8.54 10.76
N GLY A 111 10.59 -7.27 11.08
CA GLY A 111 11.44 -6.12 10.77
C GLY A 111 11.25 -5.57 9.36
N VAL A 112 12.24 -4.83 8.87
CA VAL A 112 12.22 -4.26 7.51
C VAL A 112 12.42 -5.39 6.49
N PRO A 113 11.60 -5.49 5.42
CA PRO A 113 11.73 -6.58 4.45
C PRO A 113 13.09 -6.56 3.74
N THR A 114 13.73 -7.73 3.65
CA THR A 114 14.94 -7.93 2.84
C THR A 114 14.56 -8.20 1.38
N ILE A 115 15.28 -7.56 0.45
CA ILE A 115 15.23 -7.88 -0.99
C ILE A 115 16.51 -8.62 -1.34
N LYS A 116 16.39 -9.68 -2.15
CA LYS A 116 17.52 -10.51 -2.57
C LYS A 116 17.30 -11.02 -3.97
N LYS A 117 18.37 -11.49 -4.60
CA LYS A 117 18.32 -12.20 -5.89
C LYS A 117 17.24 -13.30 -5.87
N PRO A 118 16.35 -13.36 -6.88
CA PRO A 118 15.42 -14.48 -7.03
C PRO A 118 16.15 -15.80 -7.34
N GLY A 119 15.61 -16.90 -6.83
CA GLY A 119 16.12 -18.25 -7.11
C GLY A 119 17.02 -18.84 -6.01
N PRO A 120 17.44 -20.10 -6.17
CA PRO A 120 18.33 -20.77 -5.23
C PRO A 120 19.78 -20.28 -5.40
N GLY A 121 20.56 -20.36 -4.32
CA GLY A 121 21.99 -20.06 -4.32
C GLY A 121 22.36 -18.74 -3.65
N GLN A 122 23.65 -18.44 -3.69
CA GLN A 122 24.21 -17.19 -3.20
C GLN A 122 23.95 -16.08 -4.23
N GLY A 123 23.63 -14.88 -3.78
CA GLY A 123 23.33 -13.76 -4.66
C GLY A 123 23.22 -12.45 -3.89
N TRP A 124 23.03 -11.36 -4.62
CA TRP A 124 22.97 -10.04 -4.01
C TRP A 124 21.80 -9.90 -3.03
N ARG A 125 21.97 -8.97 -2.09
CA ARG A 125 21.03 -8.72 -1.00
C ARG A 125 21.05 -7.24 -0.60
N LEU A 126 19.86 -6.70 -0.40
CA LEU A 126 19.60 -5.41 0.24
C LEU A 126 18.83 -5.66 1.53
N GLU A 127 19.42 -5.29 2.66
CA GLU A 127 18.76 -5.36 3.97
C GLU A 127 19.01 -4.11 4.81
N HIS A 128 18.21 -3.94 5.86
CA HIS A 128 18.37 -2.85 6.80
C HIS A 128 18.89 -3.40 8.13
N ALA A 129 20.15 -3.10 8.45
CA ALA A 129 20.85 -3.55 9.64
C ALA A 129 21.78 -2.44 10.16
N ASP A 130 22.10 -2.46 11.46
CA ASP A 130 23.03 -1.52 12.09
C ASP A 130 22.73 -0.03 11.84
N GLY A 131 21.44 0.32 11.74
CA GLY A 131 20.98 1.70 11.53
C GLY A 131 21.04 2.20 10.09
N GLY A 132 21.38 1.37 9.11
CA GLY A 132 21.44 1.73 7.69
C GLY A 132 21.07 0.60 6.74
N PHE A 133 21.15 0.87 5.43
CA PHE A 133 21.05 -0.17 4.42
C PHE A 133 22.41 -0.85 4.23
N GLN A 134 22.40 -2.18 4.20
CA GLN A 134 23.54 -3.01 3.85
C GLN A 134 23.28 -3.62 2.47
N LEU A 135 24.19 -3.33 1.54
CA LEU A 135 24.15 -3.82 0.17
C LEU A 135 25.30 -4.80 0.00
N LYS A 136 24.97 -6.02 -0.43
CA LYS A 136 25.96 -7.05 -0.77
C LYS A 136 25.71 -7.49 -2.20
N GLU A 137 26.74 -7.48 -3.03
CA GLU A 137 26.70 -7.94 -4.42
C GLU A 137 27.92 -8.79 -4.76
N TYR A 138 27.93 -9.32 -5.98
CA TYR A 138 29.00 -10.16 -6.53
C TYR A 138 29.45 -9.55 -7.85
N GLU A 139 30.74 -9.64 -8.20
CA GLU A 139 31.32 -8.99 -9.39
C GLU A 139 30.62 -9.39 -10.69
N ASP A 140 30.09 -10.62 -10.78
CA ASP A 140 29.40 -11.17 -11.94
C ASP A 140 27.89 -10.86 -11.98
N ASP A 141 27.34 -10.23 -10.93
CA ASP A 141 25.91 -9.93 -10.79
C ASP A 141 25.68 -8.66 -9.95
N PRO A 142 26.17 -7.49 -10.42
CA PRO A 142 25.94 -6.22 -9.73
C PRO A 142 24.47 -5.82 -9.80
N PHE A 143 23.96 -5.19 -8.74
CA PHE A 143 22.58 -4.70 -8.70
C PHE A 143 22.46 -3.21 -8.37
N PHE A 144 23.58 -2.56 -8.04
CA PHE A 144 23.64 -1.13 -7.81
C PHE A 144 24.86 -0.48 -8.47
N GLU A 145 24.77 0.83 -8.66
CA GLU A 145 25.82 1.67 -9.19
C GLU A 145 25.96 2.91 -8.30
N ILE A 146 27.21 3.31 -8.02
CA ILE A 146 27.51 4.56 -7.32
C ILE A 146 28.08 5.55 -8.32
N ASP A 147 27.35 6.66 -8.49
CA ASP A 147 27.75 7.81 -9.28
C ASP A 147 28.24 8.90 -8.32
N GLU A 148 29.55 8.95 -8.08
CA GLU A 148 30.17 9.89 -7.12
C GLU A 148 30.07 11.35 -7.56
N GLU A 149 30.08 11.61 -8.86
CA GLU A 149 29.96 12.96 -9.42
C GLU A 149 28.54 13.50 -9.24
N ALA A 150 27.52 12.71 -9.59
CA ALA A 150 26.12 13.07 -9.38
C ALA A 150 25.68 12.91 -7.91
N LYS A 151 26.53 12.31 -7.07
CA LYS A 151 26.23 11.92 -5.69
C LYS A 151 24.97 11.06 -5.56
N GLN A 152 24.87 10.03 -6.41
CA GLN A 152 23.72 9.14 -6.48
C GLN A 152 24.11 7.68 -6.33
N VAL A 153 23.26 6.91 -5.65
CA VAL A 153 23.25 5.46 -5.73
C VAL A 153 22.01 5.04 -6.51
N ARG A 154 22.20 4.25 -7.56
CA ARG A 154 21.12 3.70 -8.39
C ARG A 154 21.06 2.19 -8.18
N PHE A 155 19.88 1.61 -8.11
CA PHE A 155 19.74 0.16 -8.03
C PHE A 155 18.45 -0.34 -8.69
N GLU A 156 18.51 -1.59 -9.16
CA GLU A 156 17.38 -2.31 -9.73
C GLU A 156 16.89 -3.38 -8.75
N LEU A 157 15.83 -3.08 -8.00
CA LEU A 157 15.28 -4.01 -7.02
C LEU A 157 14.35 -5.02 -7.68
N HIS A 158 14.49 -6.28 -7.32
CA HIS A 158 13.54 -7.29 -7.75
C HIS A 158 12.29 -7.27 -6.86
N ARG A 159 11.13 -7.13 -7.49
CA ARG A 159 9.83 -7.33 -6.85
C ARG A 159 9.51 -8.83 -6.84
N ASP A 160 9.05 -9.32 -5.70
CA ASP A 160 8.61 -10.71 -5.57
C ASP A 160 7.41 -10.98 -6.48
N THR A 161 7.26 -12.22 -6.95
CA THR A 161 6.15 -12.61 -7.83
C THR A 161 4.80 -12.31 -7.19
N TYR A 162 3.91 -11.68 -7.95
CA TYR A 162 2.55 -11.37 -7.51
C TYR A 162 1.56 -11.44 -8.68
N VAL A 163 0.28 -11.61 -8.35
CA VAL A 163 -0.82 -11.46 -9.31
C VAL A 163 -1.40 -10.05 -9.10
N PRO A 164 -1.38 -9.16 -10.10
CA PRO A 164 -1.78 -7.76 -9.91
C PRO A 164 -3.20 -7.61 -9.33
N VAL A 165 -4.19 -8.33 -9.86
CA VAL A 165 -5.58 -8.26 -9.37
C VAL A 165 -5.72 -8.78 -7.94
N ALA A 166 -4.86 -9.72 -7.51
CA ALA A 166 -4.85 -10.17 -6.13
C ALA A 166 -4.30 -9.08 -5.18
N ALA A 167 -3.23 -8.39 -5.59
CA ALA A 167 -2.73 -7.23 -4.85
C ALA A 167 -3.78 -6.10 -4.78
N LEU A 168 -4.51 -5.87 -5.87
CA LEU A 168 -5.62 -4.92 -5.90
C LEU A 168 -6.74 -5.29 -4.92
N LYS A 169 -7.17 -6.57 -4.92
CA LYS A 169 -8.15 -7.07 -3.95
C LYS A 169 -7.68 -6.82 -2.51
N GLY A 170 -6.39 -7.00 -2.23
CA GLY A 170 -5.79 -6.69 -0.93
C GLY A 170 -5.95 -5.22 -0.54
N LEU A 171 -5.74 -4.28 -1.49
CA LEU A 171 -5.99 -2.86 -1.26
C LEU A 171 -7.48 -2.59 -1.00
N VAL A 172 -8.37 -3.16 -1.79
CA VAL A 172 -9.82 -2.98 -1.63
C VAL A 172 -10.31 -3.56 -0.29
N LYS A 173 -9.75 -4.68 0.17
CA LYS A 173 -10.05 -5.26 1.50
C LYS A 173 -9.79 -4.27 2.63
N ILE A 174 -8.67 -3.53 2.58
CA ILE A 174 -8.39 -2.48 3.56
C ILE A 174 -9.52 -1.45 3.57
N GLY A 175 -9.89 -0.92 2.40
CA GLY A 175 -10.96 0.06 2.28
C GLY A 175 -12.33 -0.45 2.76
N LEU A 176 -12.71 -1.68 2.41
CA LEU A 176 -13.97 -2.30 2.90
C LEU A 176 -13.98 -2.52 4.42
N THR A 177 -12.80 -2.66 5.04
CA THR A 177 -12.69 -2.72 6.50
C THR A 177 -13.00 -1.36 7.14
N LEU A 178 -12.66 -0.25 6.46
CA LEU A 178 -12.87 1.12 6.93
C LEU A 178 -14.30 1.62 6.69
N ILE A 179 -15.04 1.01 5.77
CA ILE A 179 -16.42 1.40 5.43
C ILE A 179 -17.34 1.29 6.66
N PRO A 180 -18.15 2.33 6.97
CA PRO A 180 -19.17 2.26 8.02
C PRO A 180 -20.22 1.18 7.74
N ASP A 181 -20.77 0.58 8.80
CA ASP A 181 -21.74 -0.54 8.67
C ASP A 181 -22.94 -0.20 7.77
N ILE A 182 -23.47 1.03 7.85
CA ILE A 182 -24.63 1.48 7.05
C ILE A 182 -24.37 1.47 5.53
N GLU A 183 -23.11 1.59 5.12
CA GLU A 183 -22.68 1.65 3.72
C GLU A 183 -22.36 0.26 3.14
N THR A 184 -22.14 -0.75 3.98
CA THR A 184 -21.70 -2.10 3.56
C THR A 184 -22.62 -2.75 2.53
N GLN A 185 -23.93 -2.47 2.60
CA GLN A 185 -24.93 -2.97 1.66
C GLN A 185 -24.66 -2.59 0.20
N HIS A 186 -23.92 -1.50 -0.05
CA HIS A 186 -23.58 -1.04 -1.39
C HIS A 186 -22.38 -1.78 -2.00
N PHE A 187 -21.69 -2.63 -1.24
CA PHE A 187 -20.44 -3.28 -1.65
C PHE A 187 -20.53 -4.82 -1.65
N ARG A 188 -21.73 -5.40 -1.66
CA ARG A 188 -21.94 -6.87 -1.54
C ARG A 188 -21.13 -7.64 -2.59
N GLU A 189 -21.24 -7.24 -3.85
CA GLU A 189 -20.53 -7.87 -4.96
C GLU A 189 -19.01 -7.70 -4.84
N THR A 190 -18.57 -6.60 -4.22
CA THR A 190 -17.15 -6.33 -3.96
C THR A 190 -16.62 -7.19 -2.81
N PHE A 191 -17.40 -7.44 -1.76
CA PHE A 191 -17.07 -8.40 -0.71
C PHE A 191 -16.91 -9.82 -1.28
N ASP A 192 -17.83 -10.25 -2.15
CA ASP A 192 -17.74 -11.54 -2.83
C ASP A 192 -16.49 -11.61 -3.72
N TRP A 193 -16.23 -10.55 -4.48
CA TRP A 193 -15.08 -10.48 -5.38
C TRP A 193 -13.75 -10.58 -4.65
N ILE A 194 -13.53 -9.84 -3.55
CA ILE A 194 -12.25 -9.91 -2.83
C ILE A 194 -12.00 -11.27 -2.18
N ARG A 195 -13.08 -12.02 -1.86
CA ARG A 195 -13.01 -13.38 -1.31
C ARG A 195 -12.82 -14.46 -2.37
N ASP A 196 -13.10 -14.16 -3.63
CA ASP A 196 -12.91 -15.11 -4.73
C ASP A 196 -11.41 -15.37 -4.97
N THR A 197 -10.99 -16.61 -4.76
CA THR A 197 -9.62 -17.08 -4.96
C THR A 197 -9.29 -17.31 -6.44
N ASP A 198 -10.31 -17.37 -7.32
CA ASP A 198 -10.12 -17.40 -8.76
C ASP A 198 -9.89 -15.97 -9.29
N HIS A 199 -8.62 -15.65 -9.49
CA HIS A 199 -8.18 -14.34 -10.00
C HIS A 199 -8.38 -14.16 -11.51
N THR A 200 -8.86 -15.19 -12.23
CA THR A 200 -9.13 -15.09 -13.67
C THR A 200 -10.48 -14.41 -13.97
N ARG A 201 -11.38 -14.37 -12.99
CA ARG A 201 -12.71 -13.78 -13.12
C ARG A 201 -12.65 -12.27 -13.22
N ASN A 202 -13.40 -11.73 -14.17
CA ASN A 202 -13.53 -10.29 -14.34
C ASN A 202 -14.50 -9.71 -13.31
N PHE A 203 -14.26 -8.46 -12.91
CA PHE A 203 -15.14 -7.70 -12.02
C PHE A 203 -15.26 -6.26 -12.47
N VAL A 204 -14.11 -5.63 -12.74
CA VAL A 204 -13.98 -4.24 -13.22
C VAL A 204 -12.98 -4.21 -14.38
N ALA A 205 -13.35 -3.53 -15.46
CA ALA A 205 -12.51 -3.44 -16.66
C ALA A 205 -11.28 -2.55 -16.43
N GLU A 206 -11.50 -1.38 -15.82
CA GLU A 206 -10.45 -0.42 -15.47
C GLU A 206 -10.53 -0.08 -13.99
N PHE A 207 -9.38 0.01 -13.34
CA PHE A 207 -9.28 0.33 -11.93
C PHE A 207 -7.98 1.09 -11.62
N PRO A 208 -7.97 2.41 -11.83
CA PRO A 208 -6.76 3.19 -11.58
C PRO A 208 -6.48 3.26 -10.08
N VAL A 209 -5.27 2.86 -9.69
CA VAL A 209 -4.73 3.18 -8.36
C VAL A 209 -3.74 4.32 -8.54
N PHE A 210 -4.07 5.51 -8.02
CA PHE A 210 -3.10 6.62 -8.05
C PHE A 210 -2.09 6.43 -6.94
N ARG A 211 -0.81 6.36 -7.31
CA ARG A 211 0.32 6.30 -6.39
C ARG A 211 1.08 7.60 -6.47
N THR A 212 1.00 8.37 -5.40
CA THR A 212 1.81 9.57 -5.21
C THR A 212 3.06 9.20 -4.43
N PHE A 213 4.23 9.51 -5.01
CA PHE A 213 5.52 9.37 -4.35
C PHE A 213 6.00 10.74 -3.86
N ILE A 214 6.18 10.85 -2.55
CA ILE A 214 6.70 12.03 -1.87
C ILE A 214 8.22 11.92 -1.82
N ARG A 215 8.93 12.90 -2.39
CA ARG A 215 10.40 12.91 -2.44
C ARG A 215 11.01 13.41 -1.14
N GLY A 216 12.20 12.88 -0.80
CA GLY A 216 12.96 13.29 0.37
C GLY A 216 12.65 12.46 1.62
N PRO A 217 13.28 12.80 2.76
CA PRO A 217 13.09 12.07 4.01
C PRO A 217 11.64 12.17 4.50
N MET A 218 11.01 11.02 4.74
CA MET A 218 9.69 10.92 5.35
C MET A 218 9.73 10.06 6.61
N ARG A 219 8.77 10.32 7.50
CA ARG A 219 8.50 9.46 8.65
C ARG A 219 8.11 8.07 8.17
N ASN A 220 8.70 7.04 8.77
CA ASN A 220 8.42 5.63 8.47
C ASN A 220 7.57 4.94 9.56
N ASP A 221 7.05 5.72 10.49
CA ASP A 221 6.32 5.29 11.67
C ASP A 221 4.87 5.85 11.72
N LEU A 222 4.48 6.63 10.71
CA LEU A 222 3.15 7.21 10.59
C LEU A 222 2.41 6.59 9.41
N ILE A 223 1.20 6.09 9.69
CA ILE A 223 0.24 5.66 8.67
C ILE A 223 -0.98 6.56 8.75
N VAL A 224 -1.47 7.01 7.59
CA VAL A 224 -2.70 7.81 7.51
C VAL A 224 -3.69 7.14 6.57
N LEU A 225 -4.90 6.91 7.06
CA LEU A 225 -6.02 6.37 6.28
C LEU A 225 -7.15 7.40 6.25
N MET A 226 -7.68 7.70 5.07
CA MET A 226 -8.82 8.61 4.93
C MET A 226 -9.82 8.00 3.96
N LEU A 227 -11.05 7.78 4.42
CA LEU A 227 -12.14 7.25 3.61
C LEU A 227 -12.99 8.42 3.08
N MET A 228 -13.34 8.36 1.80
CA MET A 228 -14.12 9.37 1.10
C MET A 228 -15.33 8.72 0.43
N ARG A 229 -16.50 9.34 0.57
CA ARG A 229 -17.75 8.92 -0.07
C ARG A 229 -18.30 10.04 -0.95
N ARG A 230 -18.76 9.69 -2.14
CA ARG A 230 -19.36 10.62 -3.10
C ARG A 230 -20.55 11.35 -2.46
N ARG A 231 -20.63 12.66 -2.66
CA ARG A 231 -21.75 13.47 -2.15
C ARG A 231 -23.04 13.12 -2.88
N ALA A 232 -24.16 13.30 -2.18
CA ALA A 232 -25.48 13.14 -2.79
C ALA A 232 -25.65 14.11 -3.97
N GLY A 233 -26.23 13.62 -5.07
CA GLY A 233 -26.42 14.39 -6.30
C GLY A 233 -25.21 14.46 -7.24
N VAL A 234 -24.07 13.89 -6.84
CA VAL A 234 -22.91 13.70 -7.73
C VAL A 234 -22.97 12.31 -8.35
N ASP A 235 -22.79 12.21 -9.67
CA ASP A 235 -22.91 10.98 -10.45
C ASP A 235 -21.79 10.79 -11.50
N THR A 236 -20.77 11.64 -11.48
CA THR A 236 -19.66 11.64 -12.46
C THR A 236 -18.38 11.00 -11.95
N VAL A 237 -18.35 10.53 -10.71
CA VAL A 237 -17.16 9.98 -10.04
C VAL A 237 -17.52 8.69 -9.29
N PRO A 238 -16.56 7.82 -8.98
CA PRO A 238 -16.81 6.59 -8.22
C PRO A 238 -17.42 6.85 -6.84
N TYR A 239 -18.24 5.91 -6.37
CA TYR A 239 -19.02 6.04 -5.15
C TYR A 239 -18.17 6.26 -3.90
N ALA A 240 -17.05 5.56 -3.79
CA ALA A 240 -16.15 5.71 -2.66
C ALA A 240 -14.69 5.44 -3.06
N PHE A 241 -13.77 5.99 -2.28
CA PHE A 241 -12.36 5.65 -2.33
C PHE A 241 -11.73 5.88 -0.96
N PHE A 242 -10.54 5.37 -0.75
CA PHE A 242 -9.73 5.76 0.39
C PHE A 242 -8.32 6.12 -0.04
N THR A 243 -7.66 6.96 0.77
CA THR A 243 -6.22 7.18 0.68
C THR A 243 -5.51 6.44 1.78
N PHE A 244 -4.37 5.85 1.45
CA PHE A 244 -3.49 5.15 2.37
C PHE A 244 -2.07 5.68 2.21
N ALA A 245 -1.61 6.42 3.22
CA ALA A 245 -0.28 6.98 3.26
C ALA A 245 0.62 6.20 4.23
N TYR A 246 1.82 5.85 3.77
CA TYR A 246 2.88 5.23 4.59
C TYR A 246 4.25 5.55 3.98
N GLY A 247 5.22 5.93 4.82
CA GLY A 247 6.56 6.30 4.35
C GLY A 247 6.50 7.41 3.29
N ASN A 248 7.05 7.12 2.11
CA ASN A 248 7.09 8.03 0.97
C ASN A 248 5.90 7.90 0.01
N GLU A 249 4.89 7.10 0.34
CA GLU A 249 3.80 6.78 -0.60
C GLU A 249 2.44 7.21 -0.08
N VAL A 250 1.59 7.67 -1.00
CA VAL A 250 0.14 7.78 -0.81
C VAL A 250 -0.54 7.03 -1.95
N LEU A 251 -1.31 6.00 -1.60
CA LEU A 251 -2.15 5.25 -2.52
C LEU A 251 -3.57 5.79 -2.43
N GLN A 252 -4.15 6.20 -3.55
CA GLN A 252 -5.57 6.46 -3.68
C GLN A 252 -6.22 5.26 -4.38
N VAL A 253 -7.13 4.59 -3.68
CA VAL A 253 -7.74 3.34 -4.11
C VAL A 253 -9.26 3.50 -4.08
N PHE A 254 -9.89 3.35 -5.25
CA PHE A 254 -11.35 3.36 -5.36
C PHE A 254 -11.96 2.11 -4.73
N LEU A 255 -13.22 2.19 -4.32
CA LEU A 255 -13.99 1.07 -3.82
C LEU A 255 -15.19 0.89 -4.75
N PRO A 256 -15.20 -0.17 -5.59
CA PRO A 256 -16.24 -0.34 -6.58
C PRO A 256 -17.54 -0.69 -5.86
N SER A 257 -18.62 -0.02 -6.25
CA SER A 257 -19.97 -0.32 -5.79
C SER A 257 -20.86 -0.43 -7.01
N LEU A 258 -21.08 -1.66 -7.52
CA LEU A 258 -21.83 -1.85 -8.77
C LEU A 258 -23.23 -1.21 -8.72
N SER A 259 -23.86 -1.23 -7.55
CA SER A 259 -25.17 -0.60 -7.35
C SER A 259 -25.13 0.94 -7.45
N GLN A 260 -24.09 1.58 -6.93
CA GLN A 260 -23.96 3.04 -6.87
C GLN A 260 -23.19 3.63 -8.07
N ASP A 261 -22.38 2.82 -8.74
CA ASP A 261 -21.50 3.23 -9.85
C ASP A 261 -22.14 3.03 -11.23
N LYS A 262 -23.44 2.67 -11.31
CA LYS A 262 -24.16 2.57 -12.60
C LYS A 262 -24.08 3.82 -13.47
N CYS A 263 -23.98 4.99 -12.84
CA CYS A 263 -23.87 6.28 -13.51
C CYS A 263 -22.55 6.47 -14.27
N ILE A 264 -21.51 5.74 -13.87
CA ILE A 264 -20.17 5.81 -14.47
C ILE A 264 -19.80 4.55 -15.27
N ASP A 265 -20.71 3.58 -15.36
CA ASP A 265 -20.46 2.34 -16.09
C ASP A 265 -20.33 2.60 -17.60
N GLY A 266 -19.24 2.10 -18.19
CA GLY A 266 -18.88 2.35 -19.59
C GLY A 266 -18.50 3.80 -19.92
N VAL A 267 -18.45 4.70 -18.94
CA VAL A 267 -18.08 6.11 -19.15
C VAL A 267 -16.57 6.28 -18.90
N PRO A 268 -15.81 6.85 -19.84
CA PRO A 268 -14.41 7.21 -19.59
C PRO A 268 -14.31 8.24 -18.47
N LEU A 269 -13.61 7.88 -17.39
CA LEU A 269 -13.45 8.75 -16.22
C LEU A 269 -12.14 9.53 -16.29
N THR A 270 -12.24 10.85 -16.10
CA THR A 270 -11.07 11.70 -15.85
C THR A 270 -10.97 11.98 -14.35
N LEU A 271 -10.18 11.16 -13.66
CA LEU A 271 -10.01 11.24 -12.21
C LEU A 271 -8.77 12.08 -11.88
N THR A 272 -8.93 13.08 -11.01
CA THR A 272 -7.82 13.93 -10.56
C THR A 272 -7.12 13.24 -9.38
N PRO A 273 -5.78 13.10 -9.34
CA PRO A 273 -5.10 12.52 -8.17
C PRO A 273 -5.41 13.27 -6.87
N PHE A 274 -5.55 12.55 -5.76
CA PHE A 274 -5.81 13.16 -4.45
C PHE A 274 -4.68 14.14 -4.05
N PRO A 275 -5.02 15.36 -3.58
CA PRO A 275 -4.04 16.38 -3.26
C PRO A 275 -3.23 15.96 -2.03
N THR A 276 -1.99 15.54 -2.27
CA THR A 276 -1.07 15.15 -1.21
C THR A 276 -0.08 16.29 -0.94
N PRO A 277 0.02 16.78 0.31
CA PRO A 277 1.06 17.75 0.66
C PRO A 277 2.44 17.12 0.50
N GLY A 278 3.42 17.88 0.01
CA GLY A 278 4.79 17.41 -0.18
C GLY A 278 5.54 17.14 1.14
N ALA A 279 6.79 16.68 1.02
CA ALA A 279 7.67 16.50 2.17
C ALA A 279 8.02 17.85 2.84
N PRO A 280 8.47 17.81 4.11
CA PRO A 280 9.27 18.90 4.65
C PRO A 280 10.41 19.26 3.67
N TYR A 281 10.69 20.56 3.50
CA TYR A 281 11.74 21.05 2.58
C TYR A 281 11.54 20.65 1.11
N GLN A 282 10.30 20.68 0.62
CA GLN A 282 9.96 20.41 -0.79
C GLN A 282 10.83 21.17 -1.81
N ALA A 283 11.30 22.39 -1.48
CA ALA A 283 12.22 23.14 -2.33
C ALA A 283 13.55 22.40 -2.62
N GLN A 284 14.02 21.55 -1.70
CA GLN A 284 15.25 20.77 -1.83
C GLN A 284 15.03 19.43 -2.53
N HIS A 285 13.90 18.78 -2.28
CA HIS A 285 13.65 17.41 -2.75
C HIS A 285 12.74 17.31 -3.98
N GLY A 286 12.12 18.43 -4.36
CA GLY A 286 11.18 18.54 -5.47
C GLY A 286 9.74 18.17 -5.10
N HIS A 287 8.85 18.35 -6.07
CA HIS A 287 7.42 18.09 -5.90
C HIS A 287 7.11 16.58 -5.88
N PRO A 288 6.01 16.17 -5.21
CA PRO A 288 5.49 14.81 -5.35
C PRO A 288 5.22 14.45 -6.80
N SER A 289 5.46 13.20 -7.16
CA SER A 289 5.15 12.65 -8.49
C SER A 289 4.00 11.65 -8.39
N VAL A 290 3.08 11.69 -9.34
CA VAL A 290 1.95 10.76 -9.40
C VAL A 290 2.17 9.76 -10.53
N LYS A 291 1.89 8.48 -10.26
CA LYS A 291 1.79 7.41 -11.26
C LYS A 291 0.44 6.72 -11.12
N VAL A 292 -0.18 6.35 -12.24
CA VAL A 292 -1.34 5.45 -12.24
C VAL A 292 -0.82 4.02 -12.32
N GLU A 293 -1.07 3.23 -11.29
CA GLU A 293 -0.77 1.82 -11.26
C GLU A 293 -1.96 1.03 -11.81
N ASN A 294 -1.70 0.16 -12.80
CA ASN A 294 -2.71 -0.76 -13.32
C ASN A 294 -2.52 -2.13 -12.68
N LEU A 295 -3.43 -2.46 -11.75
CA LEU A 295 -3.43 -3.72 -11.02
C LEU A 295 -4.58 -4.65 -11.44
N THR A 296 -5.17 -4.48 -12.63
CA THR A 296 -6.25 -5.40 -13.10
C THR A 296 -5.72 -6.64 -13.83
N GLY A 297 -4.40 -6.74 -14.04
CA GLY A 297 -3.75 -7.90 -14.63
C GLY A 297 -3.97 -9.18 -13.82
N ARG A 298 -4.25 -10.29 -14.52
CA ARG A 298 -4.65 -11.57 -13.92
C ARG A 298 -3.55 -12.63 -13.93
N GLU A 299 -2.51 -12.42 -14.73
CA GLU A 299 -1.38 -13.31 -14.82
C GLU A 299 -0.30 -12.97 -13.77
N PRO A 300 0.43 -13.98 -13.25
CA PRO A 300 1.56 -13.73 -12.36
C PRO A 300 2.65 -12.92 -13.04
N VAL A 301 3.00 -11.77 -12.45
CA VAL A 301 4.16 -10.96 -12.85
C VAL A 301 5.39 -11.51 -12.15
N LYS A 302 6.41 -11.90 -12.93
CA LYS A 302 7.67 -12.50 -12.45
C LYS A 302 8.85 -11.66 -12.91
N GLY A 303 9.85 -11.52 -12.04
CA GLY A 303 11.11 -10.85 -12.38
C GLY A 303 10.98 -9.35 -12.67
N GLU A 304 9.91 -8.71 -12.19
CA GLU A 304 9.75 -7.26 -12.32
C GLU A 304 10.88 -6.55 -11.57
N LYS A 305 11.57 -5.65 -12.28
CA LYS A 305 12.61 -4.79 -11.73
C LYS A 305 12.04 -3.41 -11.41
N VAL A 306 12.41 -2.88 -10.26
CA VAL A 306 11.95 -1.60 -9.74
C VAL A 306 13.18 -0.70 -9.55
N PRO A 307 13.38 0.28 -10.43
CA PRO A 307 14.50 1.20 -10.30
C PRO A 307 14.28 2.14 -9.12
N ALA A 308 15.36 2.47 -8.42
CA ALA A 308 15.36 3.46 -7.37
C ALA A 308 16.70 4.21 -7.32
N VAL A 309 16.62 5.47 -6.89
CA VAL A 309 17.75 6.39 -6.85
C VAL A 309 17.77 7.08 -5.49
N PHE A 310 18.93 7.06 -4.83
CA PHE A 310 19.18 7.73 -3.55
C PHE A 310 20.29 8.76 -3.74
N GLY A 311 20.09 9.96 -3.21
CA GLY A 311 21.16 10.94 -3.10
C GLY A 311 21.98 10.74 -1.84
N PHE A 312 23.28 11.06 -1.87
CA PHE A 312 24.15 11.08 -0.69
C PHE A 312 24.98 12.37 -0.61
N GLU A 313 25.53 12.67 0.57
CA GLU A 313 26.35 13.87 0.77
C GLU A 313 27.85 13.61 0.54
N SER A 314 28.33 12.46 1.01
CA SER A 314 29.71 11.98 0.91
C SER A 314 29.78 10.45 0.78
N VAL A 315 30.85 9.95 0.18
CA VAL A 315 31.21 8.53 0.13
C VAL A 315 32.57 8.32 0.79
N ALA A 316 32.74 7.20 1.50
CA ALA A 316 33.99 6.84 2.13
C ALA A 316 34.37 5.40 1.76
N HIS A 317 35.53 5.24 1.12
CA HIS A 317 36.07 3.94 0.76
C HIS A 317 36.86 3.38 1.95
N ARG A 318 36.43 2.24 2.48
CA ARG A 318 37.20 1.50 3.48
C ARG A 318 38.03 0.44 2.76
N PRO A 319 39.33 0.31 3.06
CA PRO A 319 40.10 -0.82 2.56
C PRO A 319 39.45 -2.13 3.04
N PRO A 320 39.59 -3.24 2.29
CA PRO A 320 39.09 -4.53 2.74
C PRO A 320 39.67 -4.80 4.13
N SER A 321 38.81 -4.97 5.15
CA SER A 321 39.26 -5.53 6.41
C SER A 321 39.81 -6.91 6.08
N GLN A 322 41.07 -7.20 6.42
CA GLN A 322 41.54 -8.57 6.48
C GLN A 322 40.52 -9.30 7.34
N ALA A 323 39.77 -10.22 6.74
CA ALA A 323 38.80 -11.01 7.46
C ALA A 323 39.56 -11.65 8.63
N GLU A 324 39.04 -11.47 9.86
CA GLU A 324 39.48 -12.29 10.97
C GLU A 324 39.16 -13.74 10.60
N ASP A 325 40.20 -14.43 10.13
CA ASP A 325 40.22 -15.86 10.00
C ASP A 325 39.98 -16.47 11.39
N GLY A 326 38.85 -17.17 11.52
CA GLY A 326 38.73 -18.38 12.32
C GLY A 326 38.86 -18.26 13.84
N THR A 327 37.75 -18.46 14.53
CA THR A 327 37.53 -19.74 15.24
C THR A 327 36.05 -20.01 15.46
#